data_AF-A0A7Y4MRA2-F1
#
_entry.id   AF-A0A7Y4MRA2-F1
#
_cell.length_a   1.000
_cell.length_b   1.000
_cell.length_c   1.000
_cell.angle_alpha   90.00
_cell.angle_beta   90.00
_cell.angle_gamma   90.00
#
_symmetry.space_group_name_H-M   'P 1'
#
loop_
_entity.id
_entity.type
_entity.pdbx_description
1 polymer ?
#
loop_
_entity_poly.entity_id
_entity_poly.type
_entity_poly.pdbx_seq_one_letter_code
_entity_poly.pdbx_strand_id
1 'polypeptide(L)'
;MKTTPKPLHFGQTTATAPQNATVNLSLSKNRYDTPQPQLDIFLPRGSSHRETSAMLYTFAARLELRTPTSERWTVQTERLEEANHGRIYLELAEGDHAEAMRGMALLNAVLPR
;
A
#
# COMPACT_ATOMS: atom_id res chain seq x y z
N MET A 1 -18.18 -47.48 22.45
CA MET A 1 -18.02 -46.72 21.19
C MET A 1 -17.02 -45.60 21.44
N LYS A 2 -15.84 -45.64 20.80
CA LYS A 2 -14.82 -44.58 20.88
C LYS A 2 -14.93 -43.74 19.61
N THR A 3 -15.38 -42.49 19.72
CA THR A 3 -15.38 -41.55 18.60
C THR A 3 -13.95 -41.04 18.40
N THR A 4 -13.40 -41.30 17.23
CA THR A 4 -12.08 -40.79 16.84
C THR A 4 -12.27 -39.38 16.30
N PRO A 5 -11.52 -38.36 16.76
CA PRO A 5 -11.66 -37.00 16.24
C PRO A 5 -11.14 -36.95 14.79
N LYS A 6 -11.99 -36.43 13.90
CA LYS A 6 -11.67 -36.22 12.48
C LYS A 6 -10.60 -35.11 12.40
N PRO A 7 -9.46 -35.33 11.71
CA PRO A 7 -8.45 -34.30 11.57
C PRO A 7 -9.01 -33.12 10.76
N LEU A 8 -8.98 -31.93 11.34
CA LEU A 8 -9.25 -30.68 10.63
C LEU A 8 -8.19 -30.53 9.53
N HIS A 9 -8.62 -30.68 8.28
CA HIS A 9 -7.81 -30.29 7.13
C HIS A 9 -7.84 -28.76 7.07
N PHE A 10 -6.81 -28.12 7.61
CA PHE A 10 -6.50 -26.73 7.26
C PHE A 10 -6.13 -26.74 5.78
N GLY A 11 -7.13 -26.47 4.92
CA GLY A 11 -6.87 -26.18 3.51
C GLY A 11 -5.83 -25.06 3.45
N GLN A 12 -4.82 -25.22 2.59
CA GLN A 12 -3.89 -24.13 2.30
C GLN A 12 -4.70 -22.96 1.76
N THR A 13 -4.94 -21.94 2.60
CA THR A 13 -5.50 -20.67 2.15
C THR A 13 -4.40 -19.95 1.39
N THR A 14 -4.27 -20.21 0.10
CA THR A 14 -3.56 -19.31 -0.80
C THR A 14 -4.36 -18.02 -0.85
N ALA A 15 -3.93 -17.03 -0.07
CA ALA A 15 -4.34 -15.65 -0.27
C ALA A 15 -3.71 -15.20 -1.58
N THR A 16 -4.47 -15.28 -2.66
CA THR A 16 -4.11 -14.68 -3.94
C THR A 16 -3.97 -13.18 -3.69
N ALA A 17 -2.76 -12.63 -3.74
CA ALA A 17 -2.60 -11.19 -3.90
C ALA A 17 -3.48 -10.79 -5.10
N PRO A 18 -4.27 -9.69 -5.03
CA PRO A 18 -5.07 -9.26 -6.17
C PRO A 18 -4.15 -9.06 -7.39
N GLN A 19 -4.12 -10.03 -8.31
CA GLN A 19 -3.13 -10.09 -9.40
C GLN A 19 -3.36 -9.00 -10.46
N ASN A 20 -4.41 -8.18 -10.32
CA ASN A 20 -4.85 -7.20 -11.32
C ASN A 20 -5.08 -5.80 -10.71
N ALA A 21 -4.18 -5.35 -9.84
CA ALA A 21 -4.23 -3.98 -9.33
C ALA A 21 -3.58 -3.01 -10.34
N THR A 22 -4.28 -1.94 -10.70
CA THR A 22 -3.69 -0.80 -11.40
C THR A 22 -3.09 0.13 -10.37
N VAL A 23 -1.84 0.56 -10.59
CA VAL A 23 -1.11 1.45 -9.69
C VAL A 23 -0.67 2.71 -10.42
N ASN A 24 -0.96 3.87 -9.85
CA ASN A 24 -0.59 5.17 -10.42
C ASN A 24 0.33 5.90 -9.46
N LEU A 25 1.58 6.10 -9.88
CA LEU A 25 2.57 6.89 -9.16
C LEU A 25 2.45 8.36 -9.57
N SER A 26 2.35 9.27 -8.61
CA SER A 26 2.30 10.71 -8.88
C SER A 26 3.02 11.53 -7.82
N LEU A 27 3.51 12.71 -8.23
CA LEU A 27 3.97 13.75 -7.32
C LEU A 27 2.89 14.82 -7.23
N SER A 28 2.11 14.78 -6.16
CA SER A 28 1.02 15.73 -5.91
C SER A 28 1.48 16.82 -4.94
N LYS A 29 0.53 17.62 -4.45
CA LYS A 29 0.75 18.58 -3.37
C LYS A 29 -0.22 18.32 -2.23
N ASN A 30 0.25 18.48 -1.00
CA ASN A 30 -0.61 18.43 0.18
C ASN A 30 -1.42 19.75 0.33
N ARG A 31 -2.23 19.85 1.40
CA ARG A 31 -3.05 21.04 1.70
C ARG A 31 -2.24 22.32 1.99
N TYR A 32 -0.93 22.21 2.15
CA TYR A 32 0.01 23.32 2.41
C TYR A 32 0.88 23.64 1.18
N ASP A 33 0.50 23.16 0.00
CA ASP A 33 1.23 23.31 -1.27
C ASP A 33 2.64 22.67 -1.27
N THR A 34 2.90 21.78 -0.31
CA THR A 34 4.16 21.03 -0.20
C THR A 34 4.12 19.81 -1.14
N PRO A 35 5.22 19.50 -1.87
CA PRO A 35 5.35 18.27 -2.64
C PRO A 35 4.98 17.02 -1.81
N GLN A 36 4.19 16.13 -2.39
CA GLN A 36 3.76 14.90 -1.74
C GLN A 36 3.82 13.72 -2.73
N PRO A 37 4.77 12.80 -2.57
CA PRO A 37 4.80 11.55 -3.32
C PRO A 37 3.59 10.69 -2.99
N GLN A 38 2.87 10.21 -4.00
CA GLN A 38 1.64 9.42 -3.84
C GLN A 38 1.61 8.21 -4.77
N LEU A 39 0.95 7.15 -4.31
CA LEU A 39 0.64 5.94 -5.04
C LEU A 39 -0.85 5.63 -4.89
N ASP A 40 -1.62 5.84 -5.96
CA ASP A 40 -3.01 5.39 -6.02
C ASP A 40 -3.05 3.93 -6.48
N ILE A 41 -3.90 3.13 -5.82
CA ILE A 41 -4.05 1.70 -6.04
C ILE A 41 -5.52 1.42 -6.34
N PHE A 42 -5.79 0.87 -7.51
CA PHE A 42 -7.11 0.49 -7.99
C PHE A 42 -7.17 -1.02 -8.13
N LEU A 43 -7.97 -1.67 -7.31
CA LEU A 43 -8.30 -3.08 -7.47
C LEU A 43 -9.41 -3.25 -8.53
N PRO A 44 -9.60 -4.46 -9.08
CA PRO A 44 -10.70 -4.73 -9.99
C PRO A 44 -12.06 -4.34 -9.39
N ARG A 45 -12.98 -3.88 -10.25
CA ARG A 45 -14.36 -3.59 -9.81
C ARG A 45 -14.97 -4.83 -9.15
N GLY A 46 -15.70 -4.60 -8.06
CA GLY A 46 -16.25 -5.67 -7.23
C GLY A 46 -15.34 -6.12 -6.08
N SER A 47 -14.08 -5.65 -6.04
CA SER A 47 -13.22 -5.84 -4.86
C SER A 47 -13.83 -5.15 -3.65
N SER A 48 -13.79 -5.85 -2.53
CA SER A 48 -14.25 -5.38 -1.24
C SER A 48 -13.28 -4.36 -0.64
N HIS A 49 -13.79 -3.54 0.28
CA HIS A 49 -12.96 -2.63 1.05
C HIS A 49 -11.87 -3.33 1.86
N ARG A 50 -12.07 -4.62 2.23
CA ARG A 50 -11.09 -5.41 2.98
C ARG A 50 -9.91 -5.81 2.12
N GLU A 51 -10.17 -6.16 0.86
CA GLU A 51 -9.12 -6.47 -0.11
C GLU A 51 -8.29 -5.22 -0.39
N THR A 52 -8.92 -4.05 -0.54
CA THR A 52 -8.22 -2.77 -0.69
C THR A 52 -7.37 -2.44 0.54
N SER A 53 -7.92 -2.56 1.75
CA SER A 53 -7.16 -2.39 2.99
C SER A 53 -5.96 -3.33 3.08
N ALA A 54 -6.15 -4.61 2.78
CA ALA A 54 -5.07 -5.60 2.82
C ALA A 54 -3.95 -5.25 1.83
N MET A 55 -4.30 -4.77 0.64
CA MET A 55 -3.32 -4.31 -0.34
C MET A 55 -2.56 -3.08 0.16
N LEU A 56 -3.27 -2.07 0.71
CA LEU A 56 -2.64 -0.87 1.27
C LEU A 56 -1.65 -1.22 2.38
N TYR A 57 -2.03 -2.10 3.32
CA TYR A 57 -1.14 -2.53 4.39
C TYR A 57 0.07 -3.31 3.86
N THR A 58 -0.12 -4.12 2.82
CA THR A 58 0.98 -4.85 2.19
C THR A 58 2.01 -3.89 1.57
N PHE A 59 1.55 -2.90 0.82
CA PHE A 59 2.44 -1.89 0.24
C PHE A 59 3.07 -0.98 1.30
N ALA A 60 2.29 -0.53 2.28
CA ALA A 60 2.80 0.30 3.38
C ALA A 60 3.89 -0.42 4.16
N ALA A 61 3.68 -1.68 4.55
CA ALA A 61 4.71 -2.46 5.23
C ALA A 61 5.99 -2.62 4.39
N ARG A 62 5.86 -2.85 3.08
CA ARG A 62 7.02 -2.92 2.18
C ARG A 62 7.75 -1.58 2.07
N LEU A 63 7.04 -0.47 2.09
CA LEU A 63 7.62 0.86 2.08
C LEU A 63 8.36 1.12 3.38
N GLU A 64 7.72 0.89 4.52
CA GLU A 64 8.34 1.06 5.84
C GLU A 64 9.64 0.25 5.97
N LEU A 65 9.64 -1.01 5.54
CA LEU A 65 10.83 -1.86 5.57
C LEU A 65 11.95 -1.41 4.62
N ARG A 66 11.63 -0.62 3.59
CA ARG A 66 12.59 -0.12 2.60
C ARG A 66 12.99 1.33 2.84
N THR A 67 12.29 2.06 3.70
CA THR A 67 12.63 3.42 4.09
C THR A 67 13.98 3.39 4.82
N PRO A 68 15.02 4.08 4.32
CA PRO A 68 16.28 4.21 5.03
C PRO A 68 16.06 4.94 6.36
N THR A 69 16.79 4.55 7.41
CA THR A 69 16.70 5.18 8.74
C THR A 69 17.08 6.67 8.76
N SER A 70 17.74 7.16 7.70
CA SER A 70 18.05 8.58 7.51
C SER A 70 16.86 9.41 7.05
N GLU A 71 15.85 8.77 6.45
CA GLU A 71 14.64 9.44 5.97
C GLU A 71 13.61 9.49 7.09
N ARG A 72 12.87 10.60 7.16
CA ARG A 72 11.97 10.92 8.28
C ARG A 72 10.52 11.09 7.87
N TRP A 73 10.20 10.87 6.59
CA TRP A 73 8.82 10.86 6.14
C TRP A 73 8.03 9.75 6.84
N THR A 74 6.72 9.95 6.96
CA THR A 74 5.81 8.89 7.43
C THR A 74 5.05 8.30 6.25
N VAL A 75 4.87 6.98 6.25
CA VAL A 75 4.03 6.30 5.25
C VAL A 75 2.59 6.35 5.72
N GLN A 76 1.73 6.99 4.94
CA GLN A 76 0.31 7.11 5.24
C GLN A 76 -0.51 6.27 4.26
N THR A 77 -1.60 5.68 4.76
CA THR A 77 -2.57 4.96 3.94
C THR A 77 -3.94 5.61 4.07
N GLU A 78 -4.62 5.78 2.95
CA GLU A 78 -5.97 6.32 2.89
C GLU A 78 -6.86 5.39 2.05
N ARG A 79 -8.08 5.14 2.53
CA ARG A 79 -9.13 4.54 1.69
C ARG A 79 -9.96 5.66 1.12
N LEU A 80 -10.17 5.62 -0.19
CA LEU A 80 -10.95 6.62 -0.89
C LEU A 80 -12.41 6.17 -1.00
N GLU A 81 -13.26 7.04 -1.55
CA GLU A 81 -14.72 6.83 -1.57
C GLU A 81 -15.11 5.51 -2.25
N GLU A 82 -14.41 5.14 -3.33
CA GLU A 82 -14.65 3.87 -4.01
C GLU A 82 -13.99 2.71 -3.25
N ALA A 83 -14.76 1.65 -2.98
CA ALA A 83 -14.29 0.52 -2.18
C ALA A 83 -13.03 -0.18 -2.73
N ASN A 84 -12.80 -0.10 -4.04
CA ASN A 84 -11.66 -0.68 -4.74
C ASN A 84 -10.50 0.31 -4.93
N HIS A 85 -10.57 1.52 -4.34
CA HIS A 85 -9.59 2.57 -4.51
C HIS A 85 -8.96 2.94 -3.17
N GLY A 86 -7.63 2.89 -3.13
CA GLY A 86 -6.85 3.30 -1.97
C GLY A 86 -5.64 4.12 -2.40
N ARG A 87 -5.10 4.89 -1.47
CA ARG A 87 -3.91 5.71 -1.68
C ARG A 87 -2.89 5.46 -0.60
N ILE A 88 -1.63 5.46 -1.00
CA ILE A 88 -0.48 5.61 -0.11
C ILE A 88 0.19 6.92 -0.43
N TYR A 89 0.58 7.68 0.59
CA TYR A 89 1.37 8.88 0.38
C TYR A 89 2.44 9.01 1.44
N LEU A 90 3.53 9.69 1.08
CA LEU A 90 4.61 10.01 2.00
C LEU A 90 4.35 11.40 2.56
N GLU A 91 4.12 11.49 3.86
CA GLU A 91 4.11 12.78 4.55
C GLU A 91 5.56 13.14 4.88
N LEU A 92 6.11 14.04 4.07
CA LEU A 92 7.50 14.46 4.11
C LEU A 92 7.82 15.26 5.39
N ALA A 93 9.03 15.10 5.91
CA ALA A 93 9.45 15.79 7.13
C ALA A 93 9.90 17.22 6.85
N GLU A 94 10.75 17.40 5.83
CA GLU A 94 11.27 18.71 5.42
C GLU A 94 10.37 19.32 4.33
N GLY A 95 9.77 18.47 3.49
CA GLY A 95 8.84 18.90 2.44
C GLY A 95 9.52 19.55 1.24
N ASP A 96 10.85 19.46 1.16
CA ASP A 96 11.58 20.00 0.02
C ASP A 96 11.50 19.06 -1.21
N HIS A 97 11.87 19.60 -2.37
CA HIS A 97 11.81 18.85 -3.62
C HIS A 97 12.78 17.67 -3.65
N ALA A 98 13.94 17.76 -2.98
CA ALA A 98 14.91 16.69 -2.97
C ALA A 98 14.42 15.49 -2.16
N GLU A 99 13.82 15.73 -0.99
CA GLU A 99 13.14 14.72 -0.18
C GLU A 99 11.99 14.08 -0.97
N ALA A 100 11.18 14.90 -1.66
CA ALA A 100 10.10 14.40 -2.49
C ALA A 100 10.58 13.45 -3.60
N MET A 101 11.68 13.79 -4.29
CA MET A 101 12.24 12.94 -5.34
C MET A 101 12.81 11.62 -4.81
N ARG A 102 13.40 11.62 -3.61
CA ARG A 102 13.81 10.37 -2.93
C ARG A 102 12.59 9.52 -2.55
N GLY A 103 11.54 10.16 -2.05
CA GLY A 103 10.25 9.51 -1.78
C GLY A 103 9.61 8.88 -3.03
N MET A 104 9.61 9.60 -4.16
CA MET A 104 9.14 9.08 -5.45
C MET A 104 9.94 7.85 -5.89
N ALA A 105 11.27 7.88 -5.73
CA ALA A 105 12.12 6.74 -6.04
C ALA A 105 11.81 5.52 -5.16
N LEU A 106 11.52 5.74 -3.86
CA LEU A 106 11.10 4.67 -2.95
C LEU A 106 9.79 4.02 -3.41
N LEU A 107 8.76 4.84 -3.69
CA LEU A 107 7.45 4.40 -4.17
C LEU A 107 7.56 3.61 -5.48
N ASN A 108 8.33 4.12 -6.45
CA ASN A 108 8.54 3.41 -7.71
C ASN A 108 9.16 2.02 -7.52
N ALA A 109 10.05 1.89 -6.54
CA ALA A 109 10.78 0.65 -6.33
C ALA A 109 10.00 -0.43 -5.55
N VAL A 110 8.81 -0.13 -4.99
CA VAL A 110 7.89 -1.15 -4.45
C VAL A 110 6.85 -1.63 -5.46
N LEU A 111 6.80 -1.03 -6.65
CA LEU A 111 5.84 -1.43 -7.68
C LEU A 111 6.16 -2.84 -8.19
N PRO A 112 5.13 -3.68 -8.43
CA PRO A 112 5.32 -4.95 -9.12
C PRO A 112 5.91 -4.68 -10.51
N ARG A 113 6.96 -5.44 -10.86
CA ARG A 113 7.64 -5.38 -12.17
C ARG A 113 7.04 -6.37 -13.15
#